data_AF-A0A9D9S7V8-F1
#
_entry.id   AF-A0A9D9S7V8-F1
#
_cell.length_a   1.000
_cell.length_b   1.000
_cell.length_c   1.000
_cell.angle_alpha   90.00
_cell.angle_beta   90.00
_cell.angle_gamma   90.00
#
_symmetry.space_group_name_H-M   'P 1'
#
loop_
_entity.id
_entity.type
_entity.pdbx_description
1 polymer ?
#
loop_
_entity_poly.entity_id
_entity_poly.type
_entity_poly.pdbx_seq_one_letter_code
_entity_poly.pdbx_strand_id
1 'polypeptide(L)'
;MKIRLFLSVLMMLIGLSIASAQSQPKSDQPLGKEVGPIRSSAAYAEVLLRKTELQAELESLLSDYTEQNPKIIDIRFELAALAKDIDKMFAVRPSETGKLTAALGKLVIKKVGVETELSRMLRSYAEDHPEVKRMKRKVEIYSSAIKEILG
;
A
#
# COMPACT_ATOMS: atom_id res chain seq x y z
N MET A 1 -77.35 -9.66 -2.39
CA MET A 1 -77.20 -10.06 -0.97
C MET A 1 -77.41 -11.56 -0.84
N LYS A 2 -76.41 -12.31 -0.37
CA LYS A 2 -76.52 -13.43 0.59
C LYS A 2 -75.13 -14.04 0.82
N ILE A 3 -74.48 -13.55 1.87
CA ILE A 3 -73.37 -14.18 2.60
C ILE A 3 -73.98 -15.01 3.72
N ARG A 4 -73.57 -16.28 3.87
CA ARG A 4 -73.39 -17.08 5.13
C ARG A 4 -72.56 -18.32 4.74
N LEU A 5 -71.29 -18.49 5.10
CA LEU A 5 -70.65 -18.71 6.41
C LEU A 5 -71.05 -20.05 7.08
N PHE A 6 -70.18 -21.07 6.94
CA PHE A 6 -70.04 -22.29 7.75
C PHE A 6 -68.63 -22.86 7.40
N LEU A 7 -67.55 -22.48 8.07
CA LEU A 7 -67.04 -22.96 9.36
C LEU A 7 -66.88 -24.50 9.48
N SER A 8 -65.61 -24.93 9.43
CA SER A 8 -65.00 -25.98 10.25
C SER A 8 -65.42 -27.44 10.02
N VAL A 9 -64.61 -28.19 9.27
CA VAL A 9 -64.10 -29.49 9.74
C VAL A 9 -62.60 -29.60 9.43
N LEU A 10 -61.85 -29.56 10.53
CA LEU A 10 -60.48 -30.01 10.74
C LEU A 10 -60.33 -31.49 10.38
N MET A 11 -59.43 -31.81 9.44
CA MET A 11 -58.76 -33.12 9.35
C MET A 11 -57.38 -32.87 8.69
N MET A 12 -56.33 -32.69 9.50
CA MET A 12 -55.36 -33.75 9.85
C MET A 12 -54.64 -34.24 8.57
N LEU A 13 -53.47 -33.68 8.23
CA LEU A 13 -52.12 -33.98 8.76
C LEU A 13 -51.33 -34.85 7.76
N ILE A 14 -50.07 -34.45 7.57
CA ILE A 14 -48.92 -35.22 7.05
C ILE A 14 -48.74 -35.20 5.53
N GLY A 15 -47.61 -34.62 5.09
CA GLY A 15 -47.11 -34.92 3.74
C GLY A 15 -46.03 -34.00 3.19
N LEU A 16 -44.82 -34.09 3.74
CA LEU A 16 -43.53 -33.76 3.12
C LEU A 16 -43.16 -32.29 2.83
N SER A 17 -42.33 -31.78 3.72
CA SER A 17 -41.35 -30.72 3.47
C SER A 17 -40.46 -31.07 2.25
N ILE A 18 -40.62 -30.34 1.15
CA ILE A 18 -39.58 -30.25 0.13
C ILE A 18 -38.68 -29.09 0.56
N ALA A 19 -37.48 -29.43 1.00
CA ALA A 19 -36.42 -28.48 1.29
C ALA A 19 -36.07 -27.70 0.02
N SER A 20 -36.39 -26.42 0.00
CA SER A 20 -35.86 -25.45 -0.96
C SER A 20 -34.39 -25.23 -0.64
N ALA A 21 -33.52 -26.10 -1.18
CA ALA A 21 -32.11 -25.79 -1.33
C ALA A 21 -31.99 -24.66 -2.37
N GLN A 22 -32.14 -23.42 -1.92
CA GLN A 22 -31.72 -22.24 -2.68
C GLN A 22 -30.20 -22.31 -2.85
N SER A 23 -29.79 -22.89 -3.97
CA SER A 23 -28.47 -22.65 -4.55
C SER A 23 -28.34 -21.15 -4.78
N GLN A 24 -27.56 -20.48 -3.94
CA GLN A 24 -27.11 -19.13 -4.24
C GLN A 24 -26.41 -19.15 -5.61
N PRO A 25 -26.76 -18.26 -6.55
CA PRO A 25 -26.02 -18.15 -7.78
C PRO A 25 -24.61 -17.67 -7.41
N LYS A 26 -23.60 -18.50 -7.70
CA LYS A 26 -22.21 -18.04 -7.77
C LYS A 26 -22.21 -16.87 -8.74
N SER A 27 -22.01 -15.66 -8.22
CA SER A 27 -21.76 -14.51 -9.04
C SER A 27 -20.41 -14.72 -9.71
N ASP A 28 -20.43 -15.23 -10.94
CA ASP A 28 -19.33 -15.13 -11.89
C ASP A 28 -19.21 -13.65 -12.29
N GLN A 29 -18.78 -12.81 -11.33
CA GLN A 29 -18.16 -11.55 -11.69
C GLN A 29 -16.82 -11.90 -12.35
N PRO A 30 -16.46 -11.26 -13.47
CA PRO A 30 -15.12 -11.41 -14.00
C PRO A 30 -14.16 -11.04 -12.87
N LEU A 31 -13.26 -11.96 -12.51
CA LEU A 31 -12.20 -11.74 -11.52
C LEU A 31 -11.36 -10.54 -11.96
N GLY A 32 -11.83 -9.33 -11.66
CA GLY A 32 -10.97 -8.17 -11.50
C GLY A 32 -9.98 -8.59 -10.44
N LYS A 33 -8.70 -8.72 -10.82
CA LYS A 33 -7.59 -9.10 -9.93
C LYS A 33 -7.88 -8.53 -8.54
N GLU A 34 -8.22 -9.38 -7.58
CA GLU A 34 -8.42 -8.93 -6.21
C GLU A 34 -7.14 -8.20 -5.81
N VAL A 35 -7.29 -6.91 -5.53
CA VAL A 35 -6.16 -6.07 -5.12
C VAL A 35 -5.77 -6.58 -3.73
N GLY A 36 -4.69 -7.37 -3.68
CA GLY A 36 -4.24 -7.99 -2.44
C GLY A 36 -4.05 -6.96 -1.31
N PRO A 37 -4.14 -7.39 -0.04
CA PRO A 37 -4.31 -6.49 1.12
C PRO A 37 -3.17 -5.47 1.31
N ILE A 38 -2.00 -5.73 0.73
CA ILE A 38 -0.86 -4.80 0.74
C ILE A 38 -1.07 -3.68 -0.29
N ARG A 39 -1.57 -4.00 -1.49
CA ARG A 39 -1.81 -3.03 -2.57
C ARG A 39 -2.98 -2.09 -2.26
N SER A 40 -3.89 -2.51 -1.39
CA SER A 40 -4.98 -1.69 -0.86
C SER A 40 -4.61 -0.99 0.46
N SER A 41 -3.40 -1.18 0.98
CA SER A 41 -2.97 -0.54 2.24
C SER A 41 -2.68 0.95 2.07
N ALA A 42 -2.88 1.71 3.15
CA ALA A 42 -2.64 3.14 3.16
C ALA A 42 -1.13 3.47 3.04
N ALA A 43 -0.25 2.67 3.65
CA ALA A 43 1.20 2.86 3.50
C ALA A 43 1.65 2.73 2.04
N TYR A 44 1.15 1.70 1.34
CA TYR A 44 1.46 1.48 -0.06
C TYR A 44 0.95 2.63 -0.95
N ALA A 45 -0.27 3.12 -0.71
CA ALA A 45 -0.84 4.22 -1.48
C ALA A 45 0.01 5.51 -1.38
N GLU A 46 0.47 5.86 -0.17
CA GLU A 46 1.34 7.02 0.06
C GLU A 46 2.67 6.88 -0.69
N VAL A 47 3.33 5.72 -0.59
CA VAL A 47 4.62 5.48 -1.24
C VAL A 47 4.48 5.39 -2.76
N LEU A 48 3.39 4.79 -3.26
CA LEU A 48 3.06 4.74 -4.68
C LEU A 48 2.84 6.15 -5.23
N LEU A 49 2.09 7.00 -4.52
CA LEU A 49 1.88 8.39 -4.91
C LEU A 49 3.22 9.11 -5.10
N ARG A 50 4.10 9.08 -4.09
CA ARG A 50 5.42 9.71 -4.18
C ARG A 50 6.27 9.16 -5.33
N LYS A 51 6.24 7.84 -5.53
CA LYS A 51 6.95 7.20 -6.65
C LYS A 51 6.43 7.73 -8.00
N THR A 52 5.11 7.83 -8.16
CA THR A 52 4.49 8.35 -9.39
C THR A 52 4.82 9.82 -9.63
N GLU A 53 4.80 10.66 -8.59
CA GLU A 53 5.22 12.06 -8.68
C GLU A 53 6.67 12.18 -9.19
N LEU A 54 7.59 11.40 -8.62
CA LEU A 54 9.00 11.38 -9.04
C LEU A 54 9.19 10.85 -10.46
N GLN A 55 8.41 9.85 -10.88
CA GLN A 55 8.44 9.36 -12.26
C GLN A 55 7.99 10.43 -13.25
N ALA A 56 6.92 11.16 -12.93
CA ALA A 56 6.45 12.27 -13.75
C ALA A 56 7.48 13.42 -13.80
N GLU A 57 8.08 13.76 -12.65
CA GLU A 57 9.13 14.77 -12.58
C GLU A 57 10.38 14.36 -13.38
N LEU A 58 10.80 13.09 -13.28
CA LEU A 58 11.92 12.56 -14.04
C LEU A 58 11.69 12.68 -15.55
N GLU A 59 10.52 12.25 -16.02
CA GLU A 59 10.16 12.33 -17.44
C GLU A 59 10.19 13.77 -17.95
N SER A 60 9.66 14.71 -17.15
CA SER A 60 9.72 16.13 -17.47
C SER A 60 11.17 16.63 -17.57
N LEU A 61 12.05 16.25 -16.64
CA LEU A 61 13.44 16.71 -16.63
C LEU A 61 14.28 16.12 -17.76
N LEU A 62 14.00 14.89 -18.18
CA LEU A 62 14.74 14.22 -19.26
C LEU A 62 14.51 14.86 -20.63
N SER A 63 13.49 15.69 -20.79
CA SER A 63 13.29 16.49 -22.01
C SER A 63 14.29 17.64 -22.15
N ASP A 64 14.74 18.20 -21.02
CA ASP A 64 15.56 19.42 -20.98
C ASP A 64 17.01 19.16 -20.51
N TYR A 65 17.25 18.03 -19.84
CA TYR A 65 18.52 17.74 -19.18
C TYR A 65 19.03 16.33 -19.46
N THR A 66 20.35 16.18 -19.40
CA THR A 66 20.99 14.87 -19.52
C THR A 66 20.97 14.09 -18.21
N GLU A 67 21.20 12.78 -18.30
CA GLU A 67 21.25 11.86 -17.17
C GLU A 67 22.28 12.22 -16.08
N GLN A 68 23.26 13.06 -16.41
CA GLN A 68 24.30 13.54 -15.49
C GLN A 68 23.84 14.75 -14.66
N ASN A 69 22.67 15.30 -14.92
CA ASN A 69 22.13 16.39 -14.11
C ASN A 69 21.96 15.92 -12.65
N PRO A 70 22.48 16.66 -11.66
CA PRO A 70 22.40 16.26 -10.25
C PRO A 70 20.97 15.97 -9.77
N LYS A 71 19.97 16.69 -10.29
CA LYS A 71 18.56 16.48 -9.96
C LYS A 71 18.03 15.15 -10.49
N ILE A 72 18.41 14.78 -11.72
CA ILE A 72 18.05 13.48 -12.31
C ILE A 72 18.70 12.34 -11.51
N ILE A 73 19.97 12.48 -11.14
CA ILE A 73 20.69 11.50 -10.30
C ILE A 73 19.96 11.30 -8.96
N ASP A 74 19.54 12.38 -8.31
CA ASP A 74 18.83 12.31 -7.04
C ASP A 74 17.45 11.68 -7.16
N ILE A 75 16.67 12.02 -8.18
CA ILE A 75 15.35 11.42 -8.42
C ILE A 75 15.48 9.92 -8.70
N ARG A 76 16.46 9.50 -9.50
CA ARG A 76 16.72 8.08 -9.76
C ARG A 76 17.11 7.33 -8.49
N PHE A 77 17.92 7.95 -7.63
CA PHE A 77 18.24 7.39 -6.33
C PHE A 77 17.00 7.25 -5.44
N GLU A 78 16.17 8.30 -5.35
CA GLU A 78 14.94 8.30 -4.56
C GLU A 78 13.96 7.20 -5.06
N LEU A 79 13.78 7.07 -6.37
CA LEU A 79 12.96 6.03 -6.99
C LEU A 79 13.45 4.62 -6.66
N ALA A 80 14.77 4.38 -6.71
CA ALA A 80 15.35 3.09 -6.37
C ALA A 80 15.15 2.74 -4.87
N ALA A 81 15.30 3.74 -4.00
CA ALA A 81 15.08 3.57 -2.57
C ALA A 81 13.59 3.29 -2.23
N LEU A 82 12.66 4.03 -2.85
CA LEU A 82 11.22 3.76 -2.70
C LEU A 82 10.84 2.37 -3.20
N ALA A 83 11.39 1.92 -4.34
CA ALA A 83 11.14 0.58 -4.86
C ALA A 83 11.54 -0.51 -3.85
N LYS A 84 12.73 -0.37 -3.25
CA LYS A 84 13.20 -1.30 -2.21
C LYS A 84 12.28 -1.31 -0.98
N ASP A 85 11.77 -0.16 -0.56
CA ASP A 85 10.86 -0.11 0.60
C ASP A 85 9.44 -0.62 0.26
N ILE A 86 8.97 -0.46 -0.98
CA ILE A 86 7.77 -1.15 -1.47
C ILE A 86 7.94 -2.67 -1.38
N ASP A 87 9.08 -3.21 -1.79
CA ASP A 87 9.34 -4.66 -1.70
C ASP A 87 9.29 -5.15 -0.23
N LYS A 88 9.79 -4.36 0.72
CA LYS A 88 9.67 -4.67 2.16
C LYS A 88 8.22 -4.64 2.63
N MET A 89 7.39 -3.73 2.13
CA MET A 89 5.95 -3.74 2.43
C MET A 89 5.29 -5.01 1.93
N PHE A 90 5.69 -5.51 0.75
CA PHE A 90 5.22 -6.79 0.21
C PHE A 90 5.69 -8.02 1.01
N ALA A 91 6.77 -7.89 1.77
CA ALA A 91 7.25 -8.95 2.67
C ALA A 91 6.48 -9.02 4.00
N VAL A 92 5.60 -8.05 4.31
CA VAL A 92 4.76 -8.07 5.51
C VAL A 92 3.71 -9.18 5.38
N ARG A 93 3.55 -9.96 6.46
CA ARG A 93 2.59 -11.06 6.49
C ARG A 93 1.16 -10.52 6.31
N PRO A 94 0.25 -11.25 5.63
CA PRO A 94 -1.14 -10.82 5.49
C PRO A 94 -1.83 -10.48 6.82
N SER A 95 -1.54 -11.23 7.89
CA SER A 95 -2.05 -10.99 9.25
C SER A 95 -1.57 -9.69 9.89
N GLU A 96 -0.51 -9.09 9.36
CA GLU A 96 0.15 -7.90 9.89
C GLU A 96 -0.09 -6.66 9.02
N THR A 97 -0.92 -6.78 7.99
CA THR A 97 -1.26 -5.68 7.07
C THR A 97 -1.89 -4.47 7.78
N GLY A 98 -2.47 -4.64 8.97
CA GLY A 98 -2.90 -3.55 9.84
C GLY A 98 -1.78 -2.57 10.25
N LYS A 99 -0.50 -3.00 10.21
CA LYS A 99 0.67 -2.13 10.44
C LYS A 99 0.94 -1.19 9.27
N LEU A 100 0.45 -1.50 8.07
CA LEU A 100 0.66 -0.72 6.84
C LEU A 100 -0.23 0.53 6.75
N THR A 101 -0.08 1.40 7.75
CA THR A 101 -0.84 2.65 7.91
C THR A 101 -0.28 3.79 7.05
N ALA A 102 -1.07 4.84 6.84
CA ALA A 102 -0.61 6.06 6.16
C ALA A 102 0.63 6.68 6.85
N ALA A 103 0.68 6.62 8.19
CA ALA A 103 1.82 7.13 8.95
C ALA A 103 3.12 6.38 8.63
N LEU A 104 3.05 5.05 8.47
CA LEU A 104 4.20 4.25 8.01
C LEU A 104 4.64 4.67 6.60
N GLY A 105 3.69 4.86 5.67
CA GLY A 105 4.00 5.34 4.32
C GLY A 105 4.75 6.68 4.33
N LYS A 106 4.28 7.64 5.15
CA LYS A 106 4.93 8.94 5.34
C LYS A 106 6.32 8.81 5.96
N LEU A 107 6.51 7.92 6.94
CA LEU A 107 7.83 7.65 7.52
C LEU A 107 8.81 7.09 6.48
N VAL A 108 8.37 6.17 5.63
CA VAL A 108 9.16 5.63 4.52
C VAL A 108 9.59 6.74 3.56
N ILE A 109 8.65 7.59 3.12
CA ILE A 109 8.95 8.72 2.24
C ILE A 109 9.96 9.67 2.88
N LYS A 110 9.80 9.99 4.18
CA LYS A 110 10.75 10.85 4.90
C LYS A 110 12.13 10.20 5.02
N LYS A 111 12.21 8.90 5.33
CA LYS A 111 13.48 8.16 5.34
C LYS A 111 14.19 8.28 4.00
N VAL A 112 13.47 7.99 2.91
CA VAL A 112 14.03 8.00 1.56
C VAL A 112 14.49 9.39 1.13
N GLY A 113 13.77 10.44 1.53
CA GLY A 113 14.24 11.83 1.32
C GLY A 113 15.58 12.11 2.02
N VAL A 114 15.73 11.66 3.27
CA VAL A 114 16.98 11.80 4.04
C VAL A 114 18.10 10.93 3.46
N GLU A 115 17.80 9.71 2.99
CA GLU A 115 18.76 8.85 2.28
C GLU A 115 19.25 9.51 0.98
N THR A 116 18.37 10.20 0.27
CA THR A 116 18.71 10.93 -0.96
C THR A 116 19.61 12.13 -0.66
N GLU A 117 19.30 12.89 0.41
CA GLU A 117 20.16 13.97 0.89
C GLU A 117 21.55 13.45 1.32
N LEU A 118 21.61 12.32 2.02
CA LEU A 118 22.86 11.66 2.38
C LEU A 118 23.66 11.25 1.14
N SER A 119 23.00 10.63 0.15
CA SER A 119 23.61 10.23 -1.12
C SER A 119 24.21 11.44 -1.84
N ARG A 120 23.50 12.57 -1.84
CA ARG A 120 24.02 13.84 -2.37
C ARG A 120 25.26 14.30 -1.61
N MET A 121 25.22 14.33 -0.27
CA MET A 121 26.36 14.76 0.55
C MET A 121 27.60 13.90 0.31
N LEU A 122 27.43 12.59 0.17
CA LEU A 122 28.54 11.64 -0.06
C LEU A 122 29.24 11.85 -1.41
N ARG A 123 28.63 12.56 -2.36
CA ARG A 123 29.30 12.96 -3.63
C ARG A 123 30.21 14.17 -3.46
N SER A 124 30.05 14.93 -2.37
CA SER A 124 30.78 16.19 -2.13
C SER A 124 31.67 16.16 -0.89
N TYR A 125 31.40 15.27 0.05
CA TYR A 125 32.08 15.18 1.33
C TYR A 125 32.54 13.75 1.63
N ALA A 126 33.64 13.65 2.37
CA ALA A 126 34.11 12.37 2.91
C ALA A 126 33.13 11.83 3.97
N GLU A 127 33.17 10.51 4.17
CA GLU A 127 32.26 9.82 5.09
C GLU A 127 32.36 10.27 6.55
N ASP A 128 33.52 10.77 6.96
CA ASP A 128 33.82 11.21 8.32
C ASP A 128 33.41 12.67 8.58
N HIS A 129 32.98 13.39 7.55
CA HIS A 129 32.52 14.77 7.64
C HIS A 129 31.37 14.90 8.67
N PRO A 130 31.37 15.92 9.55
CA PRO A 130 30.36 16.05 10.59
C PRO A 130 28.92 16.05 10.05
N GLU A 131 28.69 16.64 8.87
CA GLU A 131 27.36 16.69 8.27
C GLU A 131 26.88 15.33 7.76
N VAL A 132 27.79 14.57 7.15
CA VAL A 132 27.50 13.20 6.69
C VAL A 132 27.17 12.31 7.89
N LYS A 133 27.91 12.42 8.99
CA LYS A 133 27.60 11.72 10.24
C LYS A 133 26.23 12.08 10.80
N ARG A 134 25.89 13.38 10.83
CA ARG A 134 24.55 13.83 11.25
C ARG A 134 23.45 13.28 10.35
N MET A 135 23.68 13.22 9.05
CA MET A 135 22.68 12.71 8.10
C MET A 135 22.51 11.20 8.19
N LYS A 136 23.61 10.44 8.32
CA LYS A 136 23.57 9.00 8.64
C LYS A 136 22.73 8.74 9.90
N ARG A 137 22.91 9.54 10.95
CA ARG A 137 22.11 9.42 12.18
C ARG A 137 20.62 9.68 11.96
N LYS A 138 20.25 10.65 11.10
CA LYS A 138 18.85 10.87 10.74
C LYS A 138 18.24 9.66 10.01
N VAL A 139 18.98 9.06 9.06
CA VAL A 139 18.54 7.84 8.37
C VAL A 139 18.28 6.71 9.37
N GLU A 140 19.19 6.52 10.34
CA GLU A 140 19.04 5.51 11.39
C GLU A 140 17.78 5.72 12.26
N ILE A 141 17.47 6.97 12.63
CA ILE A 141 16.29 7.30 13.44
C ILE A 141 15.01 6.89 12.68
N TYR A 142 14.87 7.29 11.42
CA TYR A 142 13.70 6.90 10.62
C TYR A 142 13.64 5.39 10.39
N SER A 143 14.79 4.76 10.12
CA SER A 143 14.88 3.31 9.94
C SER A 143 14.45 2.54 11.19
N SER A 144 14.82 3.04 12.37
CA SER A 144 14.46 2.45 13.65
C SER A 144 12.95 2.57 13.91
N ALA A 145 12.37 3.74 13.64
CA ALA A 145 10.92 3.96 13.77
C ALA A 145 10.10 3.06 12.82
N ILE A 146 10.57 2.89 11.57
CA ILE A 146 9.93 1.97 10.60
C ILE A 146 10.04 0.52 11.10
N LYS A 147 11.20 0.12 11.62
CA LYS A 147 11.41 -1.21 12.18
C LYS A 147 10.48 -1.47 13.38
N GLU A 148 10.34 -0.51 14.28
CA GLU A 148 9.46 -0.62 15.45
C GLU A 148 8.00 -0.89 15.04
N ILE A 149 7.51 -0.28 13.96
CA ILE A 149 6.16 -0.53 13.43
C ILE A 149 6.05 -1.92 12.81
N LEU A 150 7.05 -2.33 12.04
CA LEU A 150 6.99 -3.57 11.27
C LEU A 150 7.30 -4.83 12.09
N GLY A 151 8.15 -4.72 13.12
CA GLY A 151 8.66 -5.83 13.93
C GLY A 151 10.00 -6.34 13.43
#